data_AF-A0A5K1H222-F1
#
_entry.id   AF-A0A5K1H222-F1
#
_cell.length_a   1.000
_cell.length_b   1.000
_cell.length_c   1.000
_cell.angle_alpha   90.00
_cell.angle_beta   90.00
_cell.angle_gamma   90.00
#
_symmetry.space_group_name_H-M   'P 1'
#
loop_
_entity.id
_entity.type
_entity.pdbx_description
1 polymer ?
#
loop_
_entity_poly.entity_id
_entity_poly.type
_entity_poly.pdbx_seq_one_letter_code
_entity_poly.pdbx_strand_id
1 'polypeptide(L)' 'IENEYNSIQEAYHQNGVEYVQWAGKMAVGLDTGVPWIMCKQRDAPDPI' A
#
# COMPACT_ATOMS: atom_id res chain seq x y z
N ILE A 1 -6.12 2.69 1.98
CA ILE A 1 -5.57 3.44 0.83
C ILE A 1 -5.35 2.50 -0.33
N GLU A 2 -5.27 3.02 -1.56
CA GLU A 2 -5.23 2.21 -2.80
C GLU A 2 -6.39 1.22 -2.97
N ASN A 3 -6.56 0.67 -4.18
CA ASN A 3 -7.60 -0.31 -4.44
C ASN A 3 -7.18 -1.32 -5.51
N GLU A 4 -7.01 -2.58 -5.10
CA GLU A 4 -6.68 -3.72 -5.98
C GLU A 4 -5.38 -3.53 -6.80
N TYR A 5 -4.46 -2.71 -6.28
CA TYR A 5 -3.24 -2.32 -6.99
C TYR A 5 -2.26 -3.48 -7.21
N ASN A 6 -2.34 -4.57 -6.46
CA ASN A 6 -1.48 -5.75 -6.65
C ASN A 6 -1.47 -6.26 -8.10
N SER A 7 -2.58 -6.13 -8.83
CA SER A 7 -2.64 -6.53 -10.26
C SER A 7 -1.84 -5.60 -11.18
N ILE A 8 -1.75 -4.32 -10.82
CA ILE A 8 -1.01 -3.29 -11.55
C ILE A 8 0.46 -3.29 -11.15
N GLN A 9 0.74 -3.51 -9.86
CA GLN A 9 2.09 -3.63 -9.29
C GLN A 9 2.99 -4.57 -10.10
N GLU A 10 2.45 -5.71 -10.54
CA GLU A 10 3.21 -6.71 -11.31
C GLU A 10 3.80 -6.14 -12.60
N ALA A 11 3.11 -5.21 -13.27
CA ALA A 11 3.59 -4.56 -14.49
C ALA A 11 4.77 -3.59 -14.23
N TYR A 12 4.92 -3.12 -12.99
CA TYR A 12 5.99 -2.20 -12.57
C TYR A 12 7.13 -2.89 -11.81
N HIS A 13 7.06 -4.21 -11.64
CA HIS A 13 8.08 -5.02 -10.97
C HIS A 13 8.49 -4.42 -9.61
N GLN A 14 9.79 -4.22 -9.39
CA GLN A 14 10.34 -3.67 -8.16
C GLN A 14 9.78 -2.28 -7.81
N ASN A 15 9.55 -1.43 -8.81
CA ASN A 15 9.00 -0.09 -8.59
C ASN A 15 7.55 -0.15 -8.08
N GLY A 16 6.80 -1.18 -8.46
CA GLY A 16 5.45 -1.41 -7.95
C GLY A 16 5.46 -1.77 -6.46
N VAL A 17 6.40 -2.63 -6.04
CA VAL A 17 6.58 -2.99 -4.63
C VAL A 17 6.97 -1.74 -3.82
N GLU A 18 7.95 -0.98 -4.30
CA GLU A 18 8.40 0.26 -3.64
C GLU A 18 7.29 1.29 -3.51
N TYR A 19 6.43 1.42 -4.54
CA TYR A 19 5.25 2.27 -4.48
C TYR A 19 4.26 1.85 -3.39
N VAL A 20 3.92 0.56 -3.29
CA VAL A 20 3.01 0.04 -2.26
C VAL A 20 3.56 0.30 -0.85
N GLN A 21 4.86 0.09 -0.66
CA GLN A 21 5.53 0.36 0.60
C GLN A 21 5.53 1.85 0.96
N TRP A 22 5.76 2.72 -0.04
CA TRP A 22 5.67 4.17 0.14
C TRP A 22 4.24 4.62 0.46
N ALA A 23 3.25 4.14 -0.28
CA ALA A 23 1.85 4.53 -0.13
C ALA A 23 1.31 4.18 1.26
N GLY A 24 1.66 3.00 1.78
CA GLY A 24 1.32 2.61 3.15
C GLY A 24 1.99 3.50 4.20
N LYS A 25 3.31 3.71 4.10
CA LYS A 25 4.02 4.60 5.04
C LYS A 25 3.47 6.03 5.03
N MET A 26 3.16 6.55 3.85
CA MET A 26 2.55 7.87 3.67
C MET A 26 1.19 7.93 4.39
N ALA A 27 0.32 6.94 4.20
CA ALA A 27 -1.01 6.94 4.80
C ALA A 27 -0.98 6.83 6.33
N VAL A 28 -0.13 5.96 6.89
CA VAL A 28 0.07 5.86 8.35
C VAL A 28 0.60 7.18 8.91
N GLY A 29 1.50 7.85 8.20
CA GLY A 29 2.06 9.14 8.59
C GLY A 29 1.07 10.30 8.66
N LEU A 30 -0.14 10.15 8.11
CA LEU A 30 -1.21 11.15 8.24
C LEU A 30 -1.89 11.15 9.62
N ASP A 31 -1.58 10.15 10.48
CA ASP A 31 -2.03 10.04 11.88
C ASP A 31 -3.53 10.29 12.06
N THR A 32 -4.35 9.57 11.29
CA THR A 32 -5.81 9.71 11.30
C THR A 32 -6.48 9.18 12.57
N GLY A 33 -5.73 8.55 13.48
CA GLY A 33 -6.22 7.96 14.72
C GLY A 33 -7.05 6.68 14.56
N VAL A 34 -7.18 6.15 13.34
CA VAL A 34 -7.89 4.90 13.02
C VAL A 34 -7.10 4.07 12.01
N PRO A 35 -7.30 2.73 11.95
CA PRO A 35 -6.58 1.86 11.02
C PRO A 35 -6.86 2.18 9.55
N TRP A 36 -5.90 1.83 8.70
CA TRP A 36 -6.06 1.81 7.25
C TRP A 36 -6.45 0.39 6.79
N ILE A 37 -6.71 0.25 5.48
CA ILE A 37 -6.92 -1.03 4.80
C ILE A 37 -6.42 -0.86 3.35
N MET A 38 -5.76 -1.89 2.80
CA MET A 38 -5.49 -2.02 1.34
C MET A 38 -6.23 -3.24 0.80
N CYS A 39 -7.14 -3.04 -0.15
CA CYS A 39 -7.92 -4.15 -0.71
C CYS A 39 -7.12 -4.93 -1.76
N LYS A 40 -7.15 -6.28 -1.67
CA LYS A 40 -6.44 -7.22 -2.55
C LYS A 40 -4.96 -6.89 -2.73
N GLN A 41 -4.29 -6.44 -1.67
CA GLN A 41 -2.86 -6.18 -1.64
C GLN A 41 -2.17 -7.25 -0.79
N ARG A 42 -1.33 -8.10 -1.40
CA ARG A 42 -0.73 -9.25 -0.70
C ARG A 42 0.45 -8.88 0.19
N ASP A 43 1.12 -7.79 -0.15
CA ASP A 43 2.33 -7.26 0.49
C ASP A 43 2.08 -5.86 1.07
N ALA A 44 0.85 -5.59 1.54
CA ALA A 44 0.54 -4.37 2.28
C ALA A 44 1.47 -4.25 3.50
N PRO A 45 2.11 -3.10 3.72
CA PRO A 45 3.01 -2.92 4.85
C PRO A 45 2.23 -2.71 6.16
N ASP A 46 2.67 -3.36 7.24
CA ASP A 46 2.19 -3.02 8.58
C ASP A 46 2.51 -1.54 8.94
N PRO A 47 1.67 -0.85 9.74
CA PRO A 47 0.44 -1.31 10.39
C PRO A 47 -0.82 -0.94 9.58
N ILE A 48 -0.77 -1.03 8.25
CA ILE A 48 -1.93 -0.80 7.37
C ILE A 48 -2.96 -1.91 7.51
#